data_AF-A0A015N1B5-F1
#
_entry.id   AF-A0A015N1B5-F1
#
_cell.length_a   1.000
_cell.length_b   1.000
_cell.length_c   1.000
_cell.angle_alpha   90.00
_cell.angle_beta   90.00
_cell.angle_gamma   90.00
#
_symmetry.space_group_name_H-M   'P 1'
#
loop_
_entity.id
_entity.type
_entity.pdbx_description
1 polymer ?
#
loop_
_entity_poly.entity_id
_entity_poly.type
_entity_poly.pdbx_seq_one_letter_code
_entity_poly.pdbx_strand_id
1 'polypeptide(L)'
;MYPEKNKMILSLNCLILGQASDKCFAEDIGEKYYDDSNIVVEFSDFKVSHFKEKLFRREEVKVKVQNTGKMDLWKVDGKKVDEEENNLIEFNKSDIKDKLGGEKMNPRFPLEDYFKAKETNTRDIHVFIVSTSTASDFPNKRTKLEGLMF
;
A
#
# COMPACT_ATOMS: atom_id res chain seq x y z
N MET A 1 -22.66 23.04 16.89
CA MET A 1 -22.47 22.85 15.44
C MET A 1 -21.83 21.47 15.27
N TYR A 2 -22.52 20.52 14.67
CA TYR A 2 -21.90 19.23 14.35
C TYR A 2 -20.87 19.46 13.23
N PRO A 3 -19.67 18.86 13.29
CA PRO A 3 -18.73 18.94 12.18
C PRO A 3 -19.41 18.41 10.92
N GLU A 4 -19.23 19.10 9.79
CA GLU A 4 -19.66 18.59 8.49
C GLU A 4 -19.11 17.18 8.31
N LYS A 5 -19.98 16.23 7.94
CA LYS A 5 -19.54 14.87 7.66
C LYS A 5 -18.68 14.89 6.41
N ASN A 6 -17.40 14.54 6.55
CA ASN A 6 -16.53 14.28 5.42
C ASN A 6 -16.97 12.99 4.73
N LYS A 7 -17.57 13.10 3.55
CA LYS A 7 -18.11 11.95 2.83
C LYS A 7 -16.99 11.17 2.18
N MET A 8 -17.03 9.84 2.30
CA MET A 8 -16.11 8.93 1.62
C MET A 8 -16.29 9.00 0.10
N ILE A 9 -15.18 9.15 -0.62
CA ILE A 9 -15.11 9.16 -2.10
C ILE A 9 -14.56 7.84 -2.64
N LEU A 10 -13.51 7.32 -2.00
CA LEU A 10 -12.79 6.15 -2.45
C LEU A 10 -12.36 5.32 -1.23
N SER A 11 -12.34 4.01 -1.36
CA SER A 11 -11.77 3.09 -0.36
C SER A 11 -10.83 2.14 -1.08
N LEU A 12 -9.57 2.10 -0.67
CA LEU A 12 -8.53 1.29 -1.29
C LEU A 12 -8.02 0.23 -0.33
N ASN A 13 -8.21 -1.04 -0.67
CA ASN A 13 -7.55 -2.12 0.06
C ASN A 13 -6.06 -2.12 -0.26
N CYS A 14 -5.26 -2.07 0.79
CA CYS A 14 -3.82 -2.02 0.77
C CYS A 14 -3.24 -3.29 1.40
N LEU A 15 -2.10 -3.74 0.90
CA LEU A 15 -1.33 -4.85 1.45
C LEU A 15 0.14 -4.47 1.55
N ILE A 16 0.80 -4.81 2.65
CA ILE A 16 2.24 -4.60 2.79
C ILE A 16 2.97 -5.79 2.17
N LEU A 17 4.01 -5.54 1.38
CA LEU A 17 4.79 -6.60 0.74
C LEU A 17 5.31 -7.63 1.77
N GLY A 18 5.20 -8.91 1.43
CA GLY A 18 5.57 -10.02 2.31
C GLY A 18 4.51 -10.40 3.34
N GLN A 19 3.25 -10.00 3.12
CA GLN A 19 2.08 -10.43 3.90
C GLN A 19 1.13 -11.26 3.03
N ALA A 20 0.30 -12.08 3.68
CA ALA A 20 -0.80 -12.80 3.04
C ALA A 20 -2.02 -11.88 2.84
N SER A 21 -2.92 -12.26 1.92
CA SER A 21 -4.11 -11.47 1.52
C SER A 21 -5.01 -11.11 2.70
N ASP A 22 -5.16 -11.99 3.69
CA ASP A 22 -5.98 -11.79 4.89
C ASP A 22 -5.50 -10.65 5.80
N LYS A 23 -4.27 -10.15 5.57
CA LYS A 23 -3.70 -8.98 6.26
C LYS A 23 -3.95 -7.67 5.51
N CYS A 24 -4.70 -7.69 4.40
CA CYS A 24 -5.07 -6.45 3.74
C CYS A 24 -5.95 -5.58 4.64
N PHE A 25 -5.90 -4.27 4.41
CA PHE A 25 -6.72 -3.31 5.13
C PHE A 25 -7.25 -2.25 4.18
N ALA A 26 -8.46 -1.77 4.42
CA ALA A 26 -9.05 -0.68 3.66
C ALA A 26 -8.57 0.67 4.19
N GLU A 27 -8.19 1.58 3.29
CA GLU A 27 -7.95 2.99 3.61
C GLU A 27 -9.00 3.86 2.91
N ASP A 28 -9.87 4.49 3.72
CA ASP A 28 -10.92 5.36 3.23
C ASP A 28 -10.39 6.78 2.99
N ILE A 29 -10.75 7.32 1.82
CA ILE A 29 -10.39 8.64 1.35
C ILE A 29 -11.68 9.43 1.15
N GLY A 30 -11.79 10.55 1.85
CA GLY A 30 -12.96 11.43 1.80
C GLY A 30 -12.87 12.51 0.71
N GLU A 31 -13.92 13.32 0.63
CA GLU A 31 -13.97 14.54 -0.19
C GLU A 31 -12.87 15.53 0.21
N LYS A 32 -12.52 15.56 1.50
CA LYS A 32 -11.49 16.40 2.08
C LYS A 32 -10.47 15.56 2.85
N TYR A 33 -9.20 15.91 2.73
CA TYR A 33 -8.12 15.44 3.60
C TYR A 33 -7.65 16.59 4.47
N TYR A 34 -7.37 16.30 5.74
CA TYR A 34 -6.84 17.26 6.70
C TYR A 34 -5.48 16.75 7.15
N ASP A 35 -4.44 17.55 6.90
CA ASP A 35 -3.11 17.26 7.42
C ASP A 35 -2.98 17.73 8.88
N ASP A 36 -1.81 17.47 9.50
CA ASP A 36 -1.57 17.84 10.90
C ASP A 36 -1.43 19.36 11.11
N SER A 37 -1.33 20.12 10.02
CA SER A 37 -1.32 21.59 10.02
C SER A 37 -2.72 22.17 9.79
N ASN A 38 -3.77 21.33 9.76
CA ASN A 38 -5.15 21.68 9.43
C ASN A 38 -5.33 22.27 8.01
N ILE A 39 -4.41 21.99 7.10
CA ILE A 39 -4.59 22.32 5.68
C ILE A 39 -5.62 21.35 5.10
N VAL A 40 -6.61 21.91 4.41
CA VAL A 40 -7.64 21.14 3.73
C VAL A 40 -7.21 20.90 2.28
N VAL A 41 -7.16 19.64 1.89
CA VAL A 41 -6.90 19.21 0.50
C VAL A 41 -8.15 18.54 -0.04
N GLU A 42 -8.69 19.06 -1.14
CA GLU A 42 -9.82 18.42 -1.83
C GLU A 42 -9.37 17.15 -2.55
N PHE A 43 -10.27 16.19 -2.77
CA PHE A 43 -9.93 14.92 -3.42
C PHE A 43 -9.26 15.08 -4.79
N SER A 44 -9.68 16.05 -5.61
CA SER A 44 -9.06 16.34 -6.91
C SER A 44 -7.59 16.78 -6.80
N ASP A 45 -7.21 17.39 -5.68
CA ASP A 45 -5.83 17.81 -5.39
C ASP A 45 -5.08 16.78 -4.50
N PHE A 46 -5.75 15.69 -4.12
CA PHE A 46 -5.20 14.67 -3.25
C PHE A 46 -4.17 13.82 -4.02
N LYS A 47 -2.89 14.07 -3.73
CA LYS A 47 -1.75 13.38 -4.38
C LYS A 47 -1.39 12.08 -3.68
N VAL A 48 -0.65 11.23 -4.42
CA VAL A 48 -0.03 10.02 -3.89
C VAL A 48 0.86 10.31 -2.67
N SER A 49 1.50 11.48 -2.57
CA SER A 49 2.26 11.89 -1.38
C SER A 49 1.39 12.03 -0.12
N HIS A 50 0.19 12.61 -0.23
CA HIS A 50 -0.75 12.71 0.89
C HIS A 50 -1.27 11.31 1.28
N PHE A 51 -1.50 10.45 0.28
CA PHE A 51 -1.87 9.06 0.55
C PHE A 51 -0.76 8.31 1.30
N LYS A 52 0.51 8.50 0.92
CA LYS A 52 1.65 7.94 1.66
C LYS A 52 1.68 8.42 3.09
N GLU A 53 1.48 9.72 3.33
CA GLU A 53 1.44 10.26 4.69
C GLU A 53 0.33 9.63 5.52
N LYS A 54 -0.88 9.55 4.97
CA LYS A 54 -2.05 8.92 5.60
C LYS A 54 -1.79 7.44 5.95
N LEU A 55 -1.26 6.66 5.01
CA LEU A 55 -0.86 5.27 5.26
C LEU A 55 0.24 5.16 6.32
N PHE A 56 1.22 6.05 6.29
CA PHE A 56 2.29 6.09 7.30
C PHE A 56 1.76 6.49 8.68
N ARG A 57 0.55 7.00 8.85
CA ARG A 57 -0.03 7.21 10.19
C ARG A 57 -0.49 5.90 10.84
N ARG A 58 -0.72 4.84 10.06
CA ARG A 58 -1.07 3.51 10.58
C ARG A 58 0.11 2.82 11.21
N GLU A 59 -0.08 2.30 12.41
CA GLU A 59 0.98 1.65 13.18
C GLU A 59 1.56 0.43 12.45
N GLU A 60 0.71 -0.40 11.85
CA GLU A 60 1.14 -1.57 11.05
C GLU A 60 2.06 -1.20 9.88
N VAL A 61 1.82 -0.05 9.25
CA VAL A 61 2.66 0.47 8.16
C VAL A 61 3.94 1.08 8.73
N LYS A 62 3.85 1.92 9.78
CA LYS A 62 5.01 2.56 10.44
C LYS A 62 6.07 1.55 10.83
N VAL A 63 5.65 0.49 11.51
CA VAL A 63 6.53 -0.59 11.97
C VAL A 63 7.21 -1.27 10.78
N LYS A 64 6.47 -1.58 9.71
CA LYS A 64 7.00 -2.24 8.52
C LYS A 64 7.97 -1.37 7.71
N VAL A 65 7.76 -0.06 7.67
CA VAL A 65 8.66 0.89 6.99
C VAL A 65 9.73 1.47 7.94
N GLN A 66 9.93 0.83 9.09
CA GLN A 66 10.96 1.15 10.09
C GLN A 66 10.92 2.60 10.58
N ASN A 67 9.73 3.19 10.69
CA ASN A 67 9.51 4.58 11.10
C ASN A 67 10.20 5.64 10.22
N THR A 68 10.70 5.26 9.05
CA THR A 68 11.39 6.20 8.15
C THR A 68 10.43 6.98 7.25
N GLY A 69 9.18 6.52 7.11
CA GLY A 69 8.23 7.00 6.10
C GLY A 69 8.66 6.70 4.66
N LYS A 70 9.79 6.04 4.45
CA LYS A 70 10.33 5.73 3.12
C LYS A 70 9.66 4.47 2.59
N MET A 71 8.66 4.67 1.75
CA MET A 71 7.94 3.60 1.05
C MET A 71 7.58 3.99 -0.38
N ASP A 72 7.51 2.99 -1.23
CA ASP A 72 6.92 3.04 -2.56
C ASP A 72 5.50 2.46 -2.49
N LEU A 73 4.59 3.04 -3.25
CA LEU A 73 3.25 2.49 -3.44
C LEU A 73 3.13 1.98 -4.87
N TRP A 74 2.54 0.80 -5.04
CA TRP A 74 2.35 0.17 -6.32
C TRP A 74 0.87 -0.10 -6.53
N LYS A 75 0.28 0.43 -7.60
CA LYS A 75 -1.05 0.04 -8.06
C LYS A 75 -0.94 -1.33 -8.73
N VAL A 76 -1.86 -2.24 -8.43
CA VAL A 76 -1.89 -3.60 -8.99
C VAL A 76 -3.24 -3.92 -9.64
N ASP A 77 -3.27 -4.98 -10.43
CA ASP A 77 -4.50 -5.56 -10.96
C ASP A 77 -5.08 -6.57 -9.94
N GLY A 78 -6.24 -6.25 -9.38
CA GLY A 78 -6.90 -7.06 -8.35
C GLY A 78 -7.11 -8.51 -8.75
N LYS A 79 -7.47 -8.78 -10.02
CA LYS A 79 -7.71 -10.15 -10.49
C LYS A 79 -6.44 -10.99 -10.45
N LYS A 80 -5.30 -10.39 -10.79
CA LYS A 80 -4.01 -11.07 -10.75
C LYS A 80 -3.55 -11.30 -9.31
N VAL A 81 -3.94 -10.42 -8.39
CA VAL A 81 -3.69 -10.64 -6.96
C VAL A 81 -4.46 -11.87 -6.47
N ASP A 82 -5.73 -12.01 -6.86
CA ASP A 82 -6.56 -13.17 -6.49
C ASP A 82 -6.00 -14.47 -7.08
N GLU A 83 -5.51 -14.45 -8.32
CA GLU A 83 -4.84 -15.60 -8.96
C GLU A 83 -3.57 -16.05 -8.20
N GLU A 84 -2.88 -15.11 -7.57
CA GLU A 84 -1.62 -15.31 -6.85
C GLU A 84 -1.79 -15.33 -5.32
N GLU A 85 -3.01 -15.40 -4.81
CA GLU A 85 -3.34 -15.19 -3.38
C GLU A 85 -2.46 -16.01 -2.43
N ASN A 86 -2.24 -17.29 -2.75
CA ASN A 86 -1.45 -18.20 -1.92
C ASN A 86 0.07 -17.95 -1.97
N ASN A 87 0.55 -17.17 -2.93
CA ASN A 87 1.97 -16.91 -3.16
C ASN A 87 2.42 -15.53 -2.66
N LEU A 88 1.49 -14.62 -2.32
CA LEU A 88 1.77 -13.22 -2.01
C LEU A 88 2.81 -13.01 -0.88
N ILE A 89 2.90 -13.94 0.07
CA ILE A 89 3.86 -13.85 1.18
C ILE A 89 5.32 -13.95 0.72
N GLU A 90 5.57 -14.62 -0.40
CA GLU A 90 6.92 -14.82 -0.96
C GLU A 90 7.30 -13.75 -2.00
N PHE A 91 6.37 -12.86 -2.33
CA PHE A 91 6.58 -11.88 -3.38
C PHE A 91 7.67 -10.88 -3.03
N ASN A 92 8.46 -10.55 -4.05
CA ASN A 92 9.39 -9.43 -4.01
C ASN A 92 8.89 -8.28 -4.93
N LYS A 93 9.69 -7.23 -5.04
CA LYS A 93 9.36 -6.05 -5.84
C LYS A 93 9.18 -6.35 -7.34
N SER A 94 9.96 -7.27 -7.92
CA SER A 94 9.78 -7.68 -9.31
C SER A 94 8.49 -8.45 -9.52
N ASP A 95 8.09 -9.32 -8.58
CA ASP A 95 6.83 -10.06 -8.67
C ASP A 95 5.61 -9.12 -8.74
N ILE A 96 5.61 -8.02 -7.97
CA ILE A 96 4.56 -7.01 -8.05
C ILE A 96 4.42 -6.48 -9.48
N LYS A 97 5.55 -6.14 -10.11
CA LYS A 97 5.55 -5.60 -11.48
C LYS A 97 5.14 -6.67 -12.50
N ASP A 98 5.80 -7.81 -12.46
CA ASP A 98 5.78 -8.79 -13.55
C ASP A 98 4.55 -9.72 -13.46
N LYS A 99 4.08 -10.05 -12.24
CA LYS A 99 2.94 -10.93 -12.01
C LYS A 99 1.65 -10.16 -11.74
N LEU A 100 1.70 -9.10 -10.94
CA LEU A 100 0.49 -8.36 -10.53
C LEU A 100 0.13 -7.19 -11.46
N GLY A 101 0.88 -6.99 -12.55
CA GLY A 101 0.70 -5.83 -13.43
C GLY A 101 1.03 -4.51 -12.72
N GLY A 102 1.96 -4.56 -11.76
CA GLY A 102 2.26 -3.47 -10.87
C GLY A 102 2.78 -2.22 -11.57
N GLU A 103 2.15 -1.09 -11.25
CA GLU A 103 2.57 0.25 -11.65
C GLU A 103 3.03 1.04 -10.42
N LYS A 104 4.31 1.44 -10.40
CA LYS A 104 4.83 2.27 -9.32
C LYS A 104 4.22 3.68 -9.37
N MET A 105 3.53 4.06 -8.31
CA MET A 105 2.85 5.36 -8.23
C MET A 105 3.83 6.50 -7.95
N ASN A 106 3.67 7.61 -8.67
CA ASN A 106 4.50 8.80 -8.54
C ASN A 106 3.92 9.73 -7.45
N PRO A 107 4.68 10.08 -6.39
CA PRO A 107 4.21 10.93 -5.30
C PRO A 107 3.65 12.29 -5.73
N ARG A 108 4.10 12.82 -6.88
CA ARG A 108 3.69 14.14 -7.37
C ARG A 108 2.32 14.14 -8.04
N PHE A 109 1.84 12.97 -8.46
CA PHE A 109 0.63 12.85 -9.26
C PHE A 109 -0.61 12.74 -8.36
N PRO A 110 -1.75 13.30 -8.80
CA PRO A 110 -3.05 13.05 -8.20
C PRO A 110 -3.30 11.56 -8.01
N LEU A 111 -3.98 11.17 -6.93
CA LEU A 111 -4.37 9.78 -6.70
C LEU A 111 -5.41 9.32 -7.72
N GLU A 112 -6.25 10.25 -8.19
CA GLU A 112 -7.27 9.98 -9.20
C GLU A 112 -6.72 9.58 -10.58
N ASP A 113 -5.44 9.90 -10.87
CA ASP A 113 -4.74 9.41 -12.07
C ASP A 113 -4.61 7.87 -12.05
N TYR A 114 -4.59 7.28 -10.85
CA TYR A 114 -4.44 5.84 -10.62
C TYR A 114 -5.78 5.15 -10.32
N PHE A 115 -6.65 5.79 -9.54
CA PHE A 115 -7.91 5.20 -9.07
C PHE A 115 -9.09 6.13 -9.30
N LYS A 116 -10.01 5.69 -10.15
CA LYS A 116 -11.28 6.39 -10.37
C LYS A 116 -12.35 5.81 -9.45
N ALA A 117 -12.95 6.66 -8.62
CA ALA A 117 -13.92 6.27 -7.59
C ALA A 117 -15.08 5.40 -8.11
N LYS A 118 -15.56 5.63 -9.34
CA LYS A 118 -16.67 4.86 -9.93
C LYS A 118 -16.26 3.53 -10.57
N GLU A 119 -14.96 3.32 -10.80
CA GLU A 119 -14.43 2.17 -11.53
C GLU A 119 -13.68 1.19 -10.61
N THR A 120 -13.37 1.62 -9.39
CA THR A 120 -12.54 0.86 -8.45
C THR A 120 -13.38 -0.16 -7.70
N ASN A 121 -13.05 -1.45 -7.84
CA ASN A 121 -13.78 -2.54 -7.21
C ASN A 121 -13.40 -2.68 -5.73
N THR A 122 -14.33 -2.40 -4.83
CA THR A 122 -14.06 -2.34 -3.38
C THR A 122 -13.57 -3.65 -2.75
N ARG A 123 -13.64 -4.79 -3.45
CA ARG A 123 -13.15 -6.08 -2.93
C ARG A 123 -11.68 -6.34 -3.22
N ASP A 124 -11.14 -5.74 -4.27
CA ASP A 124 -9.84 -6.08 -4.78
C ASP A 124 -8.73 -5.52 -3.87
N ILE A 125 -7.56 -6.15 -3.85
CA ILE A 125 -6.35 -5.50 -3.33
C ILE A 125 -5.84 -4.54 -4.41
N HIS A 126 -5.76 -3.27 -4.06
CA HIS A 126 -5.49 -2.18 -5.01
C HIS A 126 -4.04 -1.73 -4.98
N VAL A 127 -3.45 -1.71 -3.77
CA VAL A 127 -2.17 -1.06 -3.52
C VAL A 127 -1.26 -1.98 -2.71
N PHE A 128 -0.05 -2.18 -3.22
CA PHE A 128 1.05 -2.74 -2.44
C PHE A 128 1.91 -1.63 -1.83
N ILE A 129 2.18 -1.75 -0.53
CA ILE A 129 3.09 -0.89 0.22
C ILE A 129 4.44 -1.59 0.32
N VAL A 130 5.47 -0.99 -0.29
CA VAL A 130 6.82 -1.55 -0.35
C VAL A 130 7.76 -0.63 0.43
N SER A 131 8.33 -1.12 1.53
CA SER A 131 9.38 -0.37 2.24
C SER A 131 10.55 -0.11 1.30
N THR A 132 11.07 1.12 1.32
CA THR A 132 12.28 1.51 0.59
C THR A 132 13.42 1.84 1.53
N SER A 133 13.34 1.44 2.81
CA SER A 133 14.48 1.57 3.71
C SER A 133 15.60 0.68 3.19
N THR A 134 16.81 1.24 3.10
CA THR A 134 18.02 0.55 2.63
C THR A 134 18.56 -0.43 3.68
N ALA A 135 17.68 -1.02 4.49
CA ALA A 135 18.04 -2.06 5.44
C ALA A 135 17.91 -3.41 4.74
N SER A 136 18.99 -3.77 4.05
CA SER A 136 19.39 -5.12 3.62
C SER A 136 18.78 -5.74 2.36
N ASP A 137 19.50 -5.59 1.25
CA ASP A 137 19.79 -6.68 0.30
C ASP A 137 20.63 -7.80 0.97
N PHE A 138 20.25 -8.23 2.18
CA PHE A 138 20.78 -9.48 2.70
C PHE A 138 19.94 -10.59 2.07
N PRO A 139 20.53 -11.46 1.22
CA PRO A 139 19.81 -12.65 0.80
C PRO A 139 19.41 -13.39 2.06
N ASN A 140 18.12 -13.69 2.18
CA ASN A 140 17.57 -14.51 3.24
C ASN A 140 18.12 -15.94 3.05
N LYS A 141 19.40 -16.17 3.38
CA LYS A 141 19.95 -17.51 3.52
C LYS A 141 19.28 -18.08 4.76
N ARG A 142 18.15 -18.76 4.56
CA ARG A 142 17.71 -19.80 5.49
C ARG A 142 18.88 -20.78 5.62
N THR A 143 19.62 -20.71 6.72
CA THR A 143 20.52 -21.79 7.11
C THR A 143 19.62 -22.97 7.39
N LYS A 144 19.54 -23.89 6.43
CA LYS A 144 18.93 -25.20 6.63
C LYS A 144 19.82 -25.90 7.67
N LEU A 145 19.38 -25.93 8.92
CA LEU A 145 19.96 -26.80 9.95
C LEU A 145 19.51 -28.23 9.62
N GLU A 146 20.14 -28.80 8.59
CA GLU A 146 20.14 -30.23 8.34
C GLU A 146 21.51 -30.78 8.74
N GLY A 147 21.50 -31.63 9.76
CA GLY A 147 22.56 -32.61 9.97
C GLY A 147 23.76 -32.14 10.80
N LEU A 148 23.62 -32.15 12.12
CA LEU A 148 24.68 -32.63 12.99
C LEU A 148 24.10 -33.80 13.82
N MET A 149 24.16 -34.97 13.21
CA MET A 149 24.13 -36.24 13.89
C MET A 149 25.59 -36.76 13.89
N PHE A 150 25.98 -37.35 15.02
CA PHE A 150 27.29 -37.86 15.45
C PHE A 150 28.16 -36.85 16.21
#